data_AF-A0A2D7CLY4-F1
#
_entry.id   AF-A0A2D7CLY4-F1
#
_cell.length_a   1.000
_cell.length_b   1.000
_cell.length_c   1.000
_cell.angle_alpha   90.00
_cell.angle_beta   90.00
_cell.angle_gamma   90.00
#
_symmetry.space_group_name_H-M   'P 1'
#
loop_
_entity.id
_entity.type
_entity.pdbx_description
1 polymer ?
#
loop_
_entity_poly.entity_id
_entity_poly.type
_entity_poly.pdbx_seq_one_letter_code
_entity_poly.pdbx_strand_id
1 'polypeptide(L)'
;MPTKKTGKPAKGKAKAKMVTDPKTGEKVKRSYGQAGKAKDGKARVQPGTKKGDAYCARSLKIKKCKKPPCANDLSRKRWRCKGKKSMK
;
A
#
# COMPACT_ATOMS: atom_id res chain seq x y z
N MET A 1 25.34 -4.00 -8.14
CA MET A 1 24.03 -4.13 -8.82
C MET A 1 23.18 -2.89 -8.51
N PRO A 2 22.86 -2.03 -9.49
CA PRO A 2 22.15 -0.78 -9.21
C PRO A 2 20.75 -1.09 -8.68
N THR A 3 20.44 -0.64 -7.47
CA THR A 3 19.10 -0.68 -6.90
C THR A 3 18.20 0.14 -7.80
N LYS A 4 17.45 -0.53 -8.69
CA LYS A 4 16.44 0.05 -9.59
C LYS A 4 15.55 1.01 -8.76
N LYS A 5 15.82 2.32 -8.86
CA LYS A 5 15.11 3.36 -8.11
C LYS A 5 13.60 3.12 -8.30
N THR A 6 12.85 3.05 -7.22
CA THR A 6 11.39 2.92 -7.29
C THR A 6 10.84 4.17 -7.98
N GLY A 7 10.64 4.10 -9.30
CA GLY A 7 10.13 5.23 -10.07
C GLY A 7 8.77 5.72 -9.56
N LYS A 8 8.33 6.88 -10.07
CA LYS A 8 7.07 7.55 -9.67
C LYS A 8 5.90 6.55 -9.55
N PRO A 9 5.14 6.55 -8.45
CA PRO A 9 4.00 5.66 -8.30
C PRO A 9 2.96 5.91 -9.40
N ALA A 10 2.16 4.89 -9.70
CA ALA A 10 1.05 5.01 -10.64
C ALA A 10 0.09 6.14 -10.22
N LYS A 11 -0.60 6.74 -11.20
CA LYS A 11 -1.56 7.82 -10.95
C LYS A 11 -2.54 7.43 -9.84
N GLY A 12 -2.69 8.29 -8.83
CA GLY A 12 -3.54 8.05 -7.66
C GLY A 12 -2.95 7.17 -6.55
N LYS A 13 -1.70 6.70 -6.67
CA LYS A 13 -1.01 5.92 -5.62
C LYS A 13 0.05 6.73 -4.88
N ALA A 14 0.17 6.48 -3.57
CA ALA A 14 1.05 7.26 -2.70
C ALA A 14 2.53 6.84 -2.78
N LYS A 15 2.81 5.54 -2.90
CA LYS A 15 4.18 5.01 -2.91
C LYS A 15 4.33 3.88 -3.93
N ALA A 16 5.57 3.62 -4.33
CA ALA A 16 5.96 2.45 -5.11
C ALA A 16 7.07 1.68 -4.37
N LYS A 17 7.09 0.36 -4.49
CA LYS A 17 8.15 -0.50 -3.96
C LYS A 17 8.48 -1.59 -4.99
N MET A 18 9.77 -1.88 -5.16
CA MET A 18 10.21 -3.07 -5.89
C MET A 18 10.04 -4.29 -4.99
N VAL A 19 9.38 -5.30 -5.50
CA VAL A 19 9.12 -6.55 -4.80
C VAL A 19 9.46 -7.72 -5.71
N THR A 20 9.98 -8.80 -5.14
CA THR A 20 10.27 -10.02 -5.90
C THR A 20 8.98 -10.80 -6.11
N ASP A 21 8.65 -11.13 -7.34
CA ASP A 21 7.56 -12.04 -7.67
C ASP A 21 8.02 -13.47 -7.34
N PRO A 22 7.36 -14.19 -6.42
CA PRO A 22 7.78 -15.53 -6.04
C PRO A 22 7.51 -16.58 -7.13
N LYS A 23 6.74 -16.25 -8.18
CA LYS A 23 6.49 -17.16 -9.30
C LYS A 23 7.57 -17.08 -10.38
N THR A 24 8.08 -15.87 -10.65
CA THR A 24 9.07 -15.66 -11.71
C THR A 24 10.47 -15.33 -11.19
N GLY A 25 10.62 -15.03 -9.89
CA GLY A 25 11.87 -14.57 -9.30
C GLY A 25 12.24 -13.12 -9.65
N GLU A 26 11.45 -12.45 -10.48
CA GLU A 26 11.77 -11.11 -10.99
C GLU A 26 11.37 -9.99 -10.02
N LYS A 27 12.13 -8.88 -10.07
CA LYS A 27 11.78 -7.66 -9.33
C LYS A 27 10.72 -6.87 -10.07
N VAL A 28 9.48 -6.92 -9.59
CA VAL A 28 8.34 -6.16 -10.12
C VAL A 28 8.06 -4.90 -9.29
N LYS A 29 7.70 -3.81 -9.96
CA LYS A 29 7.30 -2.56 -9.30
C LYS A 29 5.83 -2.64 -8.89
N ARG A 30 5.53 -2.43 -7.60
CA ARG A 30 4.16 -2.32 -7.09
C ARG A 30 3.90 -0.95 -6.50
N SER A 31 2.86 -0.28 -7.02
CA SER A 31 2.36 0.99 -6.47
C SER A 31 1.23 0.71 -5.48
N TYR A 32 1.24 1.38 -4.33
CA TYR A 32 0.34 1.11 -3.20
C TYR A 32 0.01 2.38 -2.41
N GLY A 33 -1.02 2.29 -1.57
CA GLY A 33 -1.56 3.42 -0.81
C GLY A 33 -2.35 4.42 -1.65
N GLN A 34 -3.26 5.16 -1.02
CA GLN A 34 -4.02 6.23 -1.66
C GLN A 34 -3.22 7.53 -1.64
N ALA A 35 -3.01 8.14 -2.81
CA ALA A 35 -2.37 9.44 -2.92
C ALA A 35 -3.26 10.57 -2.40
N GLY A 36 -2.63 11.71 -2.12
CA GLY A 36 -3.31 12.95 -1.76
C GLY A 36 -3.02 13.40 -0.34
N LYS A 37 -3.34 14.66 -0.10
CA LYS A 37 -3.24 15.30 1.21
C LYS A 37 -4.62 15.39 1.86
N ALA A 38 -4.67 15.38 3.17
CA ALA A 38 -5.82 15.80 3.95
C ALA A 38 -5.81 17.33 4.08
N LYS A 39 -6.89 17.91 4.64
CA LYS A 39 -7.04 19.36 4.76
C LYS A 39 -5.91 20.01 5.59
N ASP A 40 -5.36 19.24 6.53
CA ASP A 40 -4.23 19.59 7.39
C ASP A 40 -2.86 19.38 6.72
N GLY A 41 -2.82 19.17 5.40
CA GLY A 41 -1.58 18.99 4.63
C GLY A 41 -0.89 17.62 4.80
N LYS A 42 -1.31 16.82 5.78
CA LYS A 42 -0.78 15.48 6.04
C LYS A 42 -1.32 14.46 5.01
N ALA A 43 -0.84 13.22 5.06
CA ALA A 43 -1.30 12.18 4.14
C ALA A 43 -2.83 12.00 4.22
N ARG A 44 -3.50 11.76 3.08
CA ARG A 44 -4.96 11.61 3.03
C ARG A 44 -5.49 10.46 3.89
N VAL A 45 -4.71 9.39 4.03
CA VAL A 45 -5.00 8.25 4.90
C VAL A 45 -3.85 8.08 5.87
N GLN A 46 -4.16 8.13 7.16
CA GLN A 46 -3.21 8.02 8.25
C GLN A 46 -3.59 6.86 9.17
N PRO A 47 -2.62 6.13 9.71
CA PRO A 47 -2.88 5.16 10.77
C PRO A 47 -3.48 5.82 12.02
N GLY A 48 -4.37 5.10 12.71
CA GLY A 48 -5.04 5.58 13.93
C GLY A 48 -6.10 6.66 13.67
N THR A 49 -6.64 6.73 12.45
CA THR A 49 -7.72 7.67 12.09
C THR A 49 -8.94 6.92 11.57
N LYS A 50 -10.13 7.54 11.67
CA LYS A 50 -11.37 6.98 11.09
C LYS A 50 -11.22 6.59 9.61
N LYS A 51 -10.43 7.37 8.83
CA LYS A 51 -10.13 7.06 7.43
C LYS A 51 -9.18 5.87 7.28
N GLY A 52 -8.18 5.75 8.15
CA GLY A 52 -7.28 4.59 8.21
C GLY A 52 -8.06 3.31 8.53
N ASP A 53 -8.98 3.37 9.48
CA ASP A 53 -9.82 2.24 9.87
C ASP A 53 -10.77 1.86 8.73
N ALA A 54 -11.45 2.83 8.12
CA ALA A 54 -12.28 2.59 6.94
C ALA A 54 -11.47 1.95 5.80
N TYR A 55 -10.22 2.37 5.62
CA TYR A 55 -9.32 1.76 4.67
C TYR A 55 -9.00 0.30 5.03
N CYS A 56 -8.60 0.02 6.28
CA CYS A 56 -8.24 -1.33 6.73
C CYS A 56 -9.44 -2.28 6.67
N ALA A 57 -10.64 -1.81 7.02
CA ALA A 57 -11.88 -2.57 6.93
C ALA A 57 -12.24 -2.93 5.49
N ARG A 58 -12.16 -1.97 4.56
CA ARG A 58 -12.37 -2.23 3.13
C ARG A 58 -11.33 -3.20 2.59
N SER A 59 -10.08 -2.99 2.96
CA SER A 59 -8.94 -3.79 2.48
C SER A 59 -8.91 -5.20 3.04
N LEU A 60 -9.62 -5.47 4.13
CA LEU A 60 -9.79 -6.81 4.69
C LEU A 60 -10.71 -7.67 3.81
N LYS A 61 -11.66 -7.05 3.11
CA LYS A 61 -12.60 -7.73 2.19
C LYS A 61 -12.00 -7.97 0.80
N ILE A 62 -10.84 -7.40 0.50
CA ILE A 62 -10.17 -7.57 -0.79
C ILE A 62 -9.47 -8.92 -0.81
N LYS A 63 -9.93 -9.83 -1.69
CA LYS A 63 -9.29 -11.13 -1.91
C LYS A 63 -7.80 -10.95 -2.24
N LYS A 64 -6.97 -11.88 -1.78
CA LYS A 64 -5.55 -11.92 -2.13
C LYS A 64 -5.40 -11.95 -3.66
N CYS A 65 -4.46 -11.18 -4.17
CA CYS A 65 -4.22 -11.09 -5.60
C CYS A 65 -3.54 -12.38 -6.12
N LYS A 66 -3.81 -12.74 -7.38
CA LYS A 66 -3.25 -13.94 -8.03
C LYS A 66 -1.70 -13.93 -8.18
N LYS A 67 -1.07 -12.75 -8.10
CA LYS A 67 0.39 -12.54 -8.27
C LYS A 67 0.98 -11.82 -7.04
N PRO A 68 1.43 -12.57 -6.02
CA PRO A 68 2.07 -11.98 -4.83
C PRO A 68 3.46 -11.37 -5.15
N PRO A 69 3.98 -10.47 -4.30
CA PRO A 69 3.30 -9.86 -3.16
C PRO A 69 2.31 -8.77 -3.62
N CYS A 70 1.15 -8.73 -2.98
CA CYS A 70 0.05 -7.90 -3.43
C CYS A 70 0.24 -6.43 -3.04
N ALA A 71 -0.19 -5.52 -3.92
CA ALA A 71 -0.26 -4.11 -3.61
C ALA A 71 -1.14 -3.82 -2.38
N ASN A 72 -2.14 -4.68 -2.12
CA ASN A 72 -2.97 -4.63 -0.91
C ASN A 72 -2.17 -4.94 0.36
N ASP A 73 -1.25 -5.91 0.34
CA ASP A 73 -0.45 -6.26 1.52
C ASP A 73 0.51 -5.13 1.88
N LEU A 74 1.15 -4.53 0.86
CA LEU A 74 1.99 -3.34 1.03
C LEU A 74 1.19 -2.16 1.59
N SER A 75 -0.05 -2.01 1.11
CA SER A 75 -0.97 -0.99 1.59
C SER A 75 -1.35 -1.22 3.06
N ARG A 76 -1.80 -2.43 3.42
CA ARG A 76 -2.14 -2.80 4.80
C ARG A 76 -0.96 -2.61 5.75
N LYS A 77 0.26 -2.94 5.33
CA LYS A 77 1.49 -2.67 6.08
C LYS A 77 1.74 -1.18 6.28
N ARG A 78 1.56 -0.36 5.24
CA ARG A 78 1.74 1.11 5.32
C ARG A 78 0.87 1.76 6.39
N TRP A 79 -0.37 1.30 6.54
CA TRP A 79 -1.32 1.82 7.52
C TRP A 79 -1.42 0.97 8.78
N ARG A 80 -0.45 0.07 9.00
CA ARG A 80 -0.34 -0.81 10.18
C ARG A 80 -1.68 -1.47 10.53
N CYS A 81 -2.39 -1.98 9.51
CA CYS A 81 -3.72 -2.56 9.70
C CYS A 81 -3.68 -3.82 10.58
N LYS A 82 -4.38 -3.80 11.72
CA LYS A 82 -4.71 -5.00 12.51
C LYS A 82 -6.20 -5.28 12.36
N GLY A 83 -6.52 -6.37 11.63
CA GLY A 83 -7.90 -6.68 11.25
C GLY A 83 -8.54 -5.56 10.42
N LYS A 84 -9.65 -5.01 10.91
CA LYS A 84 -10.39 -3.89 10.28
C LYS A 84 -9.88 -2.50 10.71
N LYS A 85 -9.00 -2.40 11.70
CA LYS A 85 -8.53 -1.11 12.23
C LYS A 85 -7.09 -0.83 11.84
N SER A 86 -6.75 0.45 11.74
CA SER A 86 -5.40 0.95 11.52
C SER A 86 -4.76 1.28 12.86
N MET A 87 -3.52 0.84 13.07
CA MET A 87 -2.81 1.08 14.34
C MET A 87 -1.80 2.20 14.17
N LYS A 88 -1.62 3.03 15.19
CA LYS A 88 -0.62 4.11 15.13
C LYS A 88 0.78 3.63 15.41
#